data_AF-A0A5D8QGE5-F1
#
_entry.id   AF-A0A5D8QGE5-F1
#
_cell.length_a   1.000
_cell.length_b   1.000
_cell.length_c   1.000
_cell.angle_alpha   90.00
_cell.angle_beta   90.00
_cell.angle_gamma   90.00
#
_symmetry.space_group_name_H-M   'P 1'
#
loop_
_entity.id
_entity.type
_entity.pdbx_description
1 polymer ?
#
loop_
_entity_poly.entity_id
_entity_poly.type
_entity_poly.pdbx_seq_one_letter_code
_entity_poly.pdbx_strand_id
1 'polypeptide(L)'
;MKRWIKKNWLYIAAVLAGTILTPYAVQMAARERGYSGAFGGEFLIIPLFILIVQLGYGIKDMFDEFKEVNVSNEFGRKAQAGEDIR
;
A
#
# COMPACT_ATOMS: atom_id res chain seq x y z
N MET A 1 -6.99 4.55 -22.43
CA MET A 1 -5.66 4.48 -21.76
C MET A 1 -5.52 5.40 -20.55
N LYS A 2 -5.69 6.73 -20.66
CA LYS A 2 -5.43 7.67 -19.54
C LYS A 2 -6.13 7.34 -18.21
N ARG A 3 -7.38 6.87 -18.25
CA ARG A 3 -8.17 6.49 -17.04
C ARG A 3 -7.60 5.27 -16.31
N TRP A 4 -7.10 4.28 -17.05
CA TRP A 4 -6.49 3.07 -16.48
C TRP A 4 -5.14 3.38 -15.82
N ILE A 5 -4.32 4.21 -16.48
CA ILE A 5 -3.03 4.67 -15.94
C ILE A 5 -3.25 5.43 -14.64
N LYS A 6 -4.23 6.35 -14.59
CA LYS A 6 -4.58 7.06 -13.36
C LYS A 6 -5.06 6.13 -12.24
N LYS A 7 -5.77 5.04 -12.56
CA LYS A 7 -6.22 4.08 -11.54
C LYS A 7 -5.06 3.27 -10.97
N ASN A 8 -4.09 2.89 -11.80
CA ASN A 8 -2.98 2.01 -11.41
C ASN A 8 -1.66 2.76 -11.24
N TRP A 9 -1.70 4.08 -11.09
CA TRP A 9 -0.50 4.91 -11.11
C TRP A 9 0.47 4.56 -9.97
N LEU A 10 -0.05 4.16 -8.81
CA LEU A 10 0.75 3.72 -7.67
C LEU A 10 1.51 2.41 -7.96
N TYR A 11 0.90 1.46 -8.67
CA TYR A 11 1.58 0.24 -9.11
C TYR A 11 2.66 0.56 -10.15
N ILE A 12 2.39 1.50 -11.06
CA ILE A 12 3.39 1.96 -12.04
C ILE A 12 4.58 2.62 -11.31
N ALA A 13 4.29 3.47 -10.33
CA ALA A 13 5.32 4.10 -9.50
C ALA A 13 6.12 3.06 -8.70
N ALA A 14 5.47 2.05 -8.12
CA ALA A 14 6.10 0.96 -7.40
C ALA A 14 7.05 0.14 -8.29
N VAL A 15 6.62 -0.20 -9.50
CA VAL A 15 7.46 -0.90 -10.48
C VAL A 15 8.66 -0.05 -10.89
N LEU A 16 8.46 1.25 -11.17
CA LEU A 16 9.55 2.17 -11.51
C LEU A 16 10.56 2.30 -10.35
N ALA A 17 10.07 2.49 -9.13
CA ALA A 17 10.90 2.58 -7.94
C ALA A 17 11.70 1.29 -7.73
N GLY A 18 11.03 0.13 -7.80
CA GLY A 18 11.69 -1.17 -7.68
C GLY A 18 12.73 -1.40 -8.77
N THR A 19 12.45 -1.02 -10.02
CA THR A 19 13.39 -1.16 -11.13
C THR A 19 14.63 -0.30 -10.94
N ILE A 20 14.48 0.92 -10.42
CA ILE A 20 15.62 1.81 -10.12
C ILE A 20 16.42 1.27 -8.92
N LEU A 21 15.76 0.75 -7.89
CA LEU A 21 16.40 0.26 -6.65
C LEU A 21 17.08 -1.10 -6.82
N THR A 22 16.55 -1.98 -7.67
CA THR A 22 17.09 -3.33 -7.91
C THR A 22 18.59 -3.34 -8.26
N PRO A 23 19.11 -2.54 -9.22
CA PRO A 23 20.54 -2.53 -9.52
C PRO A 23 21.40 -2.00 -8.37
N TYR A 24 20.89 -1.10 -7.52
CA TYR A 24 21.60 -0.68 -6.31
C TYR A 24 21.68 -1.81 -5.29
N ALA A 25 20.57 -2.54 -5.08
CA ALA A 25 20.55 -3.69 -4.19
C ALA A 25 21.47 -4.82 -4.67
N VAL A 26 21.47 -5.12 -5.97
CA VAL A 26 22.38 -6.12 -6.57
C VAL A 26 23.84 -5.71 -6.40
N GLN A 27 24.19 -4.44 -6.62
CA GLN A 27 25.56 -3.95 -6.40
C GLN A 27 25.98 -4.03 -4.94
N MET A 28 25.09 -3.68 -4.01
CA MET A 28 25.36 -3.75 -2.58
C MET A 28 25.55 -5.22 -2.13
N ALA A 29 24.66 -6.11 -2.55
CA ALA A 29 24.77 -7.54 -2.25
C ALA A 29 26.03 -8.17 -2.87
N ALA A 30 26.44 -7.76 -4.07
CA ALA A 30 27.68 -8.23 -4.70
C ALA A 30 28.92 -7.80 -3.90
N ARG A 31 28.93 -6.58 -3.35
CA ARG A 31 30.01 -6.07 -2.48
C ARG A 31 30.09 -6.85 -1.16
N GLU A 32 28.94 -7.17 -0.56
CA GLU A 32 28.90 -7.92 0.69
C GLU A 32 29.29 -9.39 0.52
N ARG A 33 28.90 -10.02 -0.60
CA ARG A 33 29.16 -11.45 -0.85
C ARG A 33 30.48 -11.74 -1.57
N GLY A 34 31.14 -10.73 -2.12
CA GLY A 34 32.46 -10.87 -2.75
C GLY A 34 32.46 -11.56 -4.12
N TYR A 35 31.29 -11.82 -4.72
CA TYR A 35 31.19 -12.33 -6.10
C TYR A 35 30.14 -11.59 -6.92
N SER A 36 30.47 -11.35 -8.19
CA SER A 36 29.64 -10.64 -9.16
C SER A 36 28.53 -11.55 -9.69
N GLY A 37 27.45 -11.66 -8.94
CA GLY A 37 26.31 -12.49 -9.32
C GLY A 37 25.32 -12.75 -8.20
N ALA A 38 24.98 -11.74 -7.41
CA ALA A 38 23.93 -11.85 -6.41
C ALA A 38 22.55 -12.01 -7.09
N PHE A 39 22.23 -13.25 -7.49
CA PHE A 39 20.91 -13.66 -7.95
C PHE A 39 20.15 -14.24 -6.76
N GLY A 40 19.37 -13.40 -6.08
CA GLY A 40 18.58 -13.79 -4.91
C GLY A 40 17.45 -12.82 -4.62
N GLY A 41 17.31 -12.44 -3.34
CA GLY A 41 16.22 -11.59 -2.86
C GLY A 41 16.23 -10.16 -3.42
N GLU A 42 17.29 -9.73 -4.09
CA GLU A 42 17.43 -8.38 -4.64
C GLU A 42 16.42 -8.12 -5.76
N PHE A 43 16.03 -9.15 -6.50
CA PHE A 43 14.97 -9.06 -7.53
C PHE A 43 13.56 -9.06 -6.94
N LEU A 44 13.41 -9.45 -5.66
CA LEU A 44 12.11 -9.43 -4.97
C LEU A 44 11.67 -8.01 -4.60
N ILE A 45 12.52 -7.01 -4.79
CA ILE A 45 12.20 -5.61 -4.50
C ILE A 45 10.96 -5.13 -5.28
N ILE A 46 10.85 -5.50 -6.55
CA ILE A 46 9.69 -5.11 -7.39
C ILE A 46 8.39 -5.74 -6.86
N PRO A 47 8.27 -7.08 -6.71
CA PRO A 47 7.05 -7.66 -6.16
C PRO A 47 6.77 -7.20 -4.72
N LEU A 48 7.80 -6.93 -3.91
CA LEU A 48 7.63 -6.37 -2.57
C LEU A 48 6.98 -4.99 -2.60
N PHE A 49 7.42 -4.09 -3.48
CA PHE A 49 6.78 -2.77 -3.61
C PHE A 49 5.32 -2.85 -4.08
N ILE A 50 5.00 -3.81 -4.95
CA ILE A 50 3.60 -4.06 -5.37
C ILE A 50 2.77 -4.52 -4.16
N LEU A 51 3.29 -5.43 -3.34
CA LEU A 51 2.62 -5.88 -2.12
C LEU A 51 2.41 -4.75 -1.11
N ILE A 52 3.38 -3.85 -0.97
CA ILE A 52 3.26 -2.66 -0.11
C ILE A 52 2.11 -1.77 -0.58
N VAL A 53 1.98 -1.54 -1.90
CA VAL A 53 0.86 -0.76 -2.45
C VAL A 53 -0.48 -1.46 -2.16
N GLN A 54 -0.56 -2.77 -2.38
CA GLN A 54 -1.77 -3.55 -2.10
C GLN A 54 -2.15 -3.50 -0.61
N LEU A 55 -1.17 -3.64 0.29
CA LEU A 55 -1.37 -3.53 1.73
C LEU A 55 -1.86 -2.13 2.12
N GLY A 56 -1.30 -1.08 1.51
CA GLY A 56 -1.73 0.30 1.74
C GLY A 56 -3.20 0.53 1.36
N TYR A 57 -3.66 -0.08 0.27
CA TYR A 57 -5.08 -0.06 -0.09
C TYR A 57 -5.94 -0.80 0.93
N GLY A 58 -5.54 -2.01 1.35
CA GLY A 58 -6.29 -2.76 2.38
C GLY A 58 -6.41 -2.02 3.71
N ILE A 59 -5.33 -1.35 4.14
CA ILE A 59 -5.35 -0.51 5.35
C ILE A 59 -6.32 0.66 5.16
N LYS A 60 -6.27 1.34 4.01
CA LYS A 60 -7.18 2.46 3.72
C LYS A 60 -8.63 2.01 3.76
N ASP A 61 -8.96 0.90 3.11
CA ASP A 61 -10.33 0.37 3.06
C ASP A 61 -10.83 0.05 4.47
N MET A 62 -9.97 -0.55 5.31
CA MET A 62 -10.27 -0.81 6.72
C MET A 62 -10.55 0.49 7.51
N PHE A 63 -9.75 1.54 7.30
CA PHE A 63 -9.99 2.85 7.94
C PHE A 63 -11.28 3.52 7.47
N ASP A 64 -11.61 3.40 6.19
CA ASP A 64 -12.85 3.94 5.64
C ASP A 64 -14.07 3.22 6.26
N GLU A 65 -14.01 1.90 6.42
CA GLU A 65 -15.04 1.11 7.11
C GLU A 65 -15.19 1.51 8.58
N PHE A 66 -14.08 1.64 9.33
CA PHE A 66 -14.11 2.10 10.72
C PHE A 66 -14.76 3.48 10.86
N LYS A 67 -14.50 4.39 9.92
CA LYS A 67 -15.08 5.73 9.93
C LYS A 67 -16.59 5.69 9.68
N GLU A 68 -17.05 4.87 8.73
CA GLU A 68 -18.48 4.71 8.45
C GLU A 68 -19.23 4.14 9.66
N VAL A 69 -18.68 3.12 10.32
CA VAL A 69 -19.25 2.54 11.55
C VAL A 69 -19.33 3.59 12.67
N ASN A 70 -18.27 4.37 12.88
CA ASN A 70 -18.26 5.38 13.93
C ASN A 70 -19.29 6.49 13.69
N VAL A 71 -19.40 6.95 12.43
CA VAL A 71 -20.40 7.95 12.03
C VAL A 71 -21.82 7.41 12.23
N SER A 72 -22.10 6.17 11.82
CA SER A 72 -23.41 5.53 12.02
C SER A 72 -23.78 5.42 13.50
N ASN A 73 -22.82 5.06 14.36
CA ASN A 73 -23.03 4.97 15.80
C ASN A 73 -23.33 6.33 16.45
N GLU A 74 -22.67 7.41 16.00
CA GLU A 74 -22.97 8.76 16.47
C GLU A 74 -24.39 9.21 16.10
N PHE A 75 -24.84 8.91 14.88
CA PHE A 75 -26.20 9.21 14.45
C PHE A 75 -27.24 8.40 15.25
N GLY A 76 -26.99 7.10 15.49
CA GLY A 76 -27.86 6.26 16.31
C GLY A 76 -28.01 6.78 17.74
N ARG A 77 -26.90 7.20 18.37
CA ARG A 77 -26.93 7.80 19.71
C ARG A 77 -27.72 9.12 19.77
N LYS A 78 -27.60 9.97 18.75
CA LYS A 78 -28.34 11.25 18.71
C LYS A 78 -29.84 11.03 18.48
N ALA A 79 -30.22 10.00 17.74
CA ALA A 79 -31.63 9.64 17.53
C ALA A 79 -32.28 9.17 18.85
N GLN A 80 -31.64 8.25 19.58
CA GLN A 80 -32.14 7.78 20.88
C GLN A 80 -32.24 8.89 21.94
N ALA A 81 -31.22 9.76 22.03
CA ALA A 81 -31.23 10.86 22.99
C ALA A 81 -32.30 11.93 22.68
N GLY A 82 -32.77 12.03 21.43
CA GLY A 82 -33.87 12.93 21.05
C GLY A 82 -35.25 12.33 21.31
N GLU A 83 -35.34 11.00 21.44
CA GLU A 83 -36.58 10.27 21.72
C GLU A 83 -36.87 10.24 23.23
N ASP A 84 -35.84 10.14 24.08
CA ASP A 84 -35.96 10.16 25.56
C ASP A 84 -36.38 11.52 26.17
N ILE A 85 -36.41 12.60 25.37
CA ILE A 85 -36.76 13.96 25.85
C ILE A 85 -38.23 14.32 25.53
N ARG A 86 -38.96 13.46 24.80
CA ARG A 86 -40.39 13.65 24.49
C ARG A 86 -41.30 12.83 25.39
#